data_AF-A0A016VM39-F1
#
_entry.id   AF-A0A016VM39-F1
#
_cell.length_a   1.000
_cell.length_b   1.000
_cell.length_c   1.000
_cell.angle_alpha   90.00
_cell.angle_beta   90.00
_cell.angle_gamma   90.00
#
_symmetry.space_group_name_H-M   'P 1'
#
loop_
_entity.id
_entity.type
_entity.pdbx_description
1 polymer ?
#
loop_
_entity_poly.entity_id
_entity_poly.type
_entity_poly.pdbx_seq_one_letter_code
_entity_poly.pdbx_strand_id
1 'polypeptide(L)'
;MNSEFEFAETKPPLSAMGHVVESIGIDTDTQGKCRVCSGRITDRYMIRIDSRVYHEGCVRCCVCDAQLQEKCYEKEGQLYCSAHYFKDCSPYRCSGCKLGISPTDMVYKLKTGMVFHVDCHACIRCGRRLAPGEQILVDEIAQTVACMQHFYNGVLGHFCHVQTC
;
A
#
# COMPACT_ATOMS: atom_id res chain seq x y z
N MET A 1 41.41 -27.00 -12.07
CA MET A 1 40.14 -26.27 -12.24
C MET A 1 39.33 -26.43 -10.97
N ASN A 2 39.06 -25.30 -10.30
CA ASN A 2 37.86 -24.96 -9.53
C ASN A 2 38.26 -23.77 -8.65
N SER A 3 38.12 -22.59 -9.25
CA SER A 3 38.28 -21.30 -8.60
C SER A 3 36.92 -20.90 -8.02
N GLU A 4 36.93 -20.47 -6.77
CA GLU A 4 35.82 -19.89 -6.04
C GLU A 4 35.19 -18.71 -6.78
N PHE A 5 33.87 -18.53 -6.62
CA PHE A 5 33.23 -17.21 -6.65
C PHE A 5 31.93 -17.27 -5.83
N GLU A 6 32.03 -16.92 -4.55
CA GLU A 6 30.93 -16.40 -3.72
C GLU A 6 30.57 -14.99 -4.20
N PHE A 7 29.29 -14.59 -4.20
CA PHE A 7 28.76 -13.21 -4.07
C PHE A 7 27.23 -13.31 -4.26
N ALA A 8 26.32 -12.68 -3.52
CA ALA A 8 26.31 -11.99 -2.25
C ALA A 8 24.83 -11.75 -1.90
N GLU A 9 24.48 -11.81 -0.62
CA GLU A 9 23.19 -11.37 -0.10
C GLU A 9 23.06 -9.85 -0.31
N THR A 10 22.29 -9.42 -1.31
CA THR A 10 21.93 -8.00 -1.47
C THR A 10 20.41 -7.89 -1.50
N LYS A 11 19.83 -7.66 -0.31
CA LYS A 11 18.42 -7.29 -0.19
C LYS A 11 18.20 -5.93 -0.87
N PRO A 12 17.14 -5.79 -1.69
CA PRO A 12 16.94 -4.64 -2.56
C PRO A 12 16.69 -3.33 -1.79
N PRO A 13 17.06 -2.17 -2.35
CA PRO A 13 17.01 -0.88 -1.69
C PRO A 13 15.56 -0.41 -1.47
N LEU A 14 15.35 0.18 -0.29
CA LEU A 14 14.08 0.70 0.18
C LEU A 14 13.82 2.05 -0.52
N SER A 15 13.15 2.01 -1.68
CA SER A 15 12.76 3.22 -2.40
C SER A 15 11.61 3.94 -1.72
N ALA A 16 11.95 4.80 -0.76
CA ALA A 16 11.56 6.22 -0.69
C ALA A 16 12.08 6.81 0.64
N MET A 17 13.26 7.45 0.57
CA MET A 17 13.78 8.44 1.51
C MET A 17 14.06 7.98 2.97
N GLY A 18 15.03 7.09 3.13
CA GLY A 18 15.71 6.88 4.40
C GLY A 18 17.00 6.10 4.18
N HIS A 19 18.15 6.78 4.18
CA HIS A 19 19.45 6.11 4.18
C HIS A 19 19.59 5.39 5.52
N VAL A 20 19.71 4.06 5.49
CA VAL A 20 20.21 3.30 6.64
C VAL A 20 21.69 3.63 6.72
N VAL A 21 22.07 4.52 7.65
CA VAL A 21 23.47 4.90 7.83
C VAL A 21 24.13 3.78 8.64
N GLU A 22 25.06 3.07 8.02
CA GLU A 22 25.93 2.12 8.72
C GLU A 22 26.76 2.82 9.80
N SER A 23 27.06 2.02 10.82
CA SER A 23 27.70 2.34 12.09
C SER A 23 28.84 3.35 12.03
N ILE A 24 28.74 4.39 12.86
CA ILE A 24 29.90 5.13 13.36
C ILE A 24 29.69 5.29 14.87
N GLY A 25 30.73 4.96 15.65
CA GLY A 25 30.77 5.13 17.09
C GLY A 25 30.34 6.54 17.49
N ILE A 26 29.37 6.63 18.40
CA ILE A 26 28.75 7.90 18.77
C ILE A 26 29.59 8.53 19.90
N ASP A 27 30.49 9.43 19.54
CA ASP A 27 30.92 10.50 20.46
C ASP A 27 29.82 11.57 20.50
N THR A 28 29.19 11.65 21.69
CA THR A 28 28.51 12.78 22.33
C THR A 28 28.22 14.04 21.48
N ASP A 29 26.94 14.40 21.34
CA ASP A 29 26.29 15.34 22.28
C ASP A 29 24.88 15.78 21.83
N THR A 30 24.57 15.94 20.54
CA THR A 30 23.33 16.68 20.20
C THR A 30 22.41 16.08 19.13
N GLN A 31 22.72 14.91 18.56
CA GLN A 31 22.01 14.42 17.35
C GLN A 31 21.68 12.91 17.37
N GLY A 32 21.12 12.40 18.47
CA GLY A 32 20.86 10.96 18.64
C GLY A 32 19.65 10.59 19.52
N LYS A 33 18.60 11.43 19.56
CA LYS A 33 17.38 11.15 20.32
C LYS A 33 16.25 10.71 19.39
N CYS A 34 15.62 9.58 19.70
CA CYS A 34 14.50 9.07 18.94
C CYS A 34 13.34 10.06 18.95
N ARG A 35 12.78 10.40 17.78
CA ARG A 35 11.64 11.31 17.68
C ARG A 35 10.39 10.81 18.40
N VAL A 36 10.18 9.49 18.48
CA VAL A 36 8.96 8.88 19.01
C VAL A 36 9.00 8.81 20.53
N CYS A 37 10.04 8.20 21.11
CA CYS A 37 10.15 8.02 22.56
C CYS A 37 10.98 9.10 23.26
N SER A 38 11.61 10.02 22.51
CA SER A 38 12.54 11.06 23.01
C SER A 38 13.78 10.51 23.75
N GLY A 39 13.95 9.19 23.83
CA GLY A 39 15.10 8.52 24.42
C GLY A 39 16.33 8.59 23.55
N ARG A 40 17.52 8.47 24.16
CA ARG A 40 18.78 8.36 23.42
C ARG A 40 18.82 7.01 22.70
N ILE A 41 19.33 7.01 21.47
CA ILE A 41 19.52 5.77 20.72
C ILE A 41 20.77 5.07 21.23
N THR A 42 20.56 3.91 21.86
CA THR A 42 21.61 2.99 22.34
C THR A 42 21.62 1.68 21.56
N ASP A 43 20.70 1.51 20.61
CA ASP A 43 20.63 0.35 19.73
C ASP A 43 21.88 0.24 18.86
N ARG A 44 22.16 -1.00 18.46
CA ARG A 44 23.25 -1.30 17.53
C ARG A 44 23.05 -0.64 16.17
N TYR A 45 21.79 -0.51 15.74
CA TYR A 45 21.40 0.13 14.49
C TYR A 45 20.37 1.22 14.76
N MET A 46 20.41 2.28 13.96
CA MET A 46 19.45 3.37 14.03
C MET A 46 18.84 3.62 12.66
N ILE A 47 17.55 3.95 12.65
CA ILE A 47 16.83 4.25 11.42
C ILE A 47 16.73 5.76 11.29
N ARG A 48 17.18 6.29 10.15
CA ARG A 48 17.11 7.71 9.83
C ARG A 48 16.14 7.92 8.68
N ILE A 49 15.10 8.68 8.94
CA ILE A 49 14.06 9.05 7.96
C ILE A 49 14.09 10.57 7.86
N ASP A 50 14.38 11.06 6.65
CA ASP A 50 14.66 12.46 6.39
C ASP A 50 15.76 13.01 7.35
N SER A 51 15.39 13.90 8.27
CA SER A 51 16.26 14.55 9.23
C SER A 51 16.09 14.04 10.67
N ARG A 52 15.32 12.96 10.87
CA ARG A 52 14.94 12.43 12.18
C ARG A 52 15.49 11.03 12.39
N VAL A 53 15.87 10.73 13.62
CA VAL A 53 16.37 9.42 14.03
C VAL A 53 15.34 8.67 14.87
N TYR A 54 15.33 7.37 14.71
CA TYR A 54 14.37 6.46 15.35
C TYR A 54 15.07 5.16 15.77
N HIS A 55 14.59 4.57 16.87
CA HIS A 55 14.94 3.18 17.21
C HIS A 55 14.27 2.21 16.23
N GLU A 56 14.89 1.06 15.97
CA GLU A 56 14.32 0.00 15.13
C GLU A 56 12.92 -0.41 15.58
N GLY A 57 12.70 -0.45 16.90
CA GLY A 57 11.40 -0.76 17.50
C GLY A 57 10.40 0.39 17.51
N CYS A 58 10.85 1.65 17.36
CA CYS A 58 9.99 2.83 17.37
C CYS A 58 9.49 3.23 15.98
N VAL A 59 10.08 2.71 14.90
CA VAL A 59 9.58 2.93 13.54
C VAL A 59 8.37 2.03 13.30
N ARG A 60 7.18 2.55 13.61
CA ARG A 60 5.90 1.83 13.48
C ARG A 60 4.88 2.67 12.74
N CYS A 61 3.95 2.00 12.07
CA CYS A 61 2.81 2.66 11.46
C CYS A 61 1.88 3.24 12.54
N CYS A 62 1.54 4.53 12.46
CA CYS A 62 0.61 5.16 13.40
C CYS A 62 -0.83 4.61 13.34
N VAL A 63 -1.18 3.85 12.28
CA VAL A 63 -2.52 3.29 12.08
C VAL A 63 -2.63 1.85 12.58
N CYS A 64 -1.64 0.99 12.29
CA CYS A 64 -1.70 -0.44 12.65
C CYS A 64 -0.61 -0.92 13.62
N ASP A 65 0.24 -0.03 14.09
CA ASP A 65 1.41 -0.32 14.94
C ASP A 65 2.42 -1.33 14.33
N ALA A 66 2.25 -1.70 13.06
CA ALA A 66 3.17 -2.62 12.39
C ALA A 66 4.57 -1.99 12.29
N GLN A 67 5.59 -2.77 12.64
CA GLN A 67 6.99 -2.36 12.54
C GLN A 67 7.39 -2.19 11.06
N LEU A 68 7.91 -1.01 10.72
CA LEU A 68 8.31 -0.67 9.36
C LEU A 68 9.79 -0.96 9.19
N GLN A 69 10.11 -2.18 8.77
CA GLN A 69 11.50 -2.61 8.57
C GLN A 69 12.00 -2.32 7.15
N GLU A 70 11.11 -2.42 6.16
CA GLU A 70 11.46 -2.29 4.75
C GLU A 70 10.95 -0.96 4.19
N LYS A 71 9.62 -0.77 4.04
CA LYS A 71 9.08 0.46 3.44
C LYS A 71 8.31 1.26 4.48
N CYS A 72 8.72 2.50 4.68
CA CYS A 72 8.03 3.47 5.53
C CYS A 72 7.73 4.74 4.73
N TYR A 73 6.62 5.39 5.05
CA TYR A 73 6.20 6.64 4.43
C TYR A 73 5.93 7.66 5.52
N GLU A 74 6.56 8.82 5.44
CA GLU A 74 6.31 9.91 6.39
C GLU A 74 5.30 10.89 5.80
N LYS A 75 4.27 11.24 6.58
CA LYS A 75 3.32 12.31 6.26
C LYS A 75 3.05 13.11 7.52
N GLU A 76 3.32 14.42 7.45
CA GLU A 76 3.07 15.37 8.55
C GLU A 76 3.78 14.97 9.86
N GLY A 77 4.96 14.36 9.78
CA GLY A 77 5.71 13.88 10.94
C GLY A 77 5.18 12.58 11.55
N GLN A 78 4.23 11.89 10.91
CA GLN A 78 3.76 10.56 11.29
C GLN A 78 4.22 9.51 10.28
N LEU A 79 4.53 8.31 10.78
CA LEU A 79 5.00 7.20 9.97
C LEU A 79 3.84 6.27 9.60
N TYR A 80 3.77 5.90 8.34
CA TYR A 80 2.76 5.02 7.77
C TYR A 80 3.42 3.84 7.06
N CYS A 81 2.77 2.68 7.10
CA CYS A 81 3.14 1.59 6.19
C CYS A 81 2.70 1.92 4.75
N SER A 82 3.25 1.21 3.77
CA SER A 82 2.84 1.33 2.36
C SER A 82 1.32 1.28 2.21
N ALA A 83 0.69 0.25 2.78
CA ALA A 83 -0.75 0.05 2.68
C ALA A 83 -1.54 1.27 3.19
N HIS A 84 -1.26 1.77 4.40
CA HIS A 84 -1.99 2.90 4.97
C HIS A 84 -1.66 4.23 4.29
N TYR A 85 -0.42 4.43 3.85
CA TYR A 85 -0.06 5.64 3.12
C TYR A 85 -0.79 5.72 1.78
N PHE A 86 -0.77 4.63 0.99
CA PHE A 86 -1.45 4.60 -0.31
C PHE A 86 -2.97 4.59 -0.16
N LYS A 87 -3.51 4.00 0.91
CA LYS A 87 -4.96 4.00 1.19
C LYS A 87 -5.57 5.41 1.17
N ASP A 88 -4.86 6.40 1.72
CA ASP A 88 -5.35 7.78 1.80
C ASP A 88 -4.82 8.67 0.66
N CYS A 89 -3.54 8.52 0.30
CA CYS A 89 -2.84 9.41 -0.62
C CYS A 89 -2.68 8.89 -2.05
N SER A 90 -3.11 7.66 -2.38
CA SER A 90 -2.97 7.16 -3.75
C SER A 90 -3.86 7.93 -4.73
N PRO A 91 -3.32 8.36 -5.89
CA PRO A 91 -4.13 8.95 -6.97
C PRO A 91 -5.07 7.91 -7.60
N TYR A 92 -4.75 6.62 -7.47
CA TYR A 92 -5.59 5.53 -7.93
C TYR A 92 -6.48 5.05 -6.78
N ARG A 93 -7.80 5.12 -6.96
CA ARG A 93 -8.77 4.70 -5.95
C ARG A 93 -9.63 3.56 -6.47
N CYS A 94 -9.89 2.61 -5.58
CA CYS A 94 -10.81 1.53 -5.86
C CYS A 94 -12.24 2.07 -5.93
N SER A 95 -12.93 1.84 -7.05
CA SER A 95 -14.33 2.25 -7.23
C SER A 95 -15.30 1.58 -6.25
N GLY A 96 -14.97 0.38 -5.75
CA GLY A 96 -15.80 -0.38 -4.81
C GLY A 96 -15.68 0.09 -3.35
N CYS A 97 -14.46 0.10 -2.79
CA CYS A 97 -14.24 0.48 -1.39
C CYS A 97 -13.81 1.93 -1.18
N LYS A 98 -13.58 2.70 -2.26
CA LYS A 98 -13.10 4.10 -2.26
C LYS A 98 -11.73 4.33 -1.62
N LEU A 99 -11.04 3.26 -1.24
CA LEU A 99 -9.68 3.27 -0.72
C LEU A 99 -8.67 3.41 -1.86
N GLY A 100 -7.55 4.06 -1.56
CA GLY A 100 -6.42 4.15 -2.48
C GLY A 100 -5.76 2.78 -2.70
N ILE A 101 -5.32 2.57 -3.93
CA ILE A 101 -4.68 1.34 -4.41
C ILE A 101 -3.17 1.50 -4.28
N SER A 102 -2.50 0.54 -3.65
CA SER A 102 -1.04 0.46 -3.56
C SER A 102 -0.44 -0.05 -4.88
N PRO A 103 0.77 0.37 -5.27
CA PRO A 103 1.46 -0.19 -6.44
C PRO A 103 1.74 -1.69 -6.35
N THR A 104 1.64 -2.29 -5.16
CA THR A 104 1.78 -3.74 -4.94
C THR A 104 0.45 -4.48 -4.97
N ASP A 105 -0.68 -3.76 -4.95
CA ASP A 105 -2.01 -4.39 -4.94
C ASP A 105 -2.36 -4.94 -6.32
N MET A 106 -2.88 -6.18 -6.34
CA MET A 106 -3.51 -6.74 -7.52
C MET A 106 -4.91 -6.13 -7.67
N VAL A 107 -5.21 -5.64 -8.87
CA VAL A 107 -6.46 -4.94 -9.16
C VAL A 107 -7.06 -5.37 -10.50
N TYR A 108 -8.38 -5.33 -10.58
CA TYR A 108 -9.13 -5.40 -11.83
C TYR A 108 -9.28 -4.01 -12.41
N LYS A 109 -9.03 -3.89 -13.71
CA LYS A 109 -9.22 -2.65 -14.47
C LYS A 109 -10.22 -2.89 -15.58
N LEU A 110 -11.34 -2.17 -15.54
CA LEU A 110 -12.37 -2.25 -16.56
C LEU A 110 -12.04 -1.32 -17.74
N LYS A 111 -12.67 -1.59 -18.89
CA LYS A 111 -12.51 -0.79 -20.11
C LYS A 111 -12.99 0.66 -19.94
N THR A 112 -13.92 0.88 -19.02
CA THR A 112 -14.43 2.21 -18.62
C THR A 112 -13.42 3.04 -17.83
N GLY A 113 -12.26 2.47 -17.46
CA GLY A 113 -11.24 3.13 -16.65
C GLY A 113 -11.42 2.94 -15.14
N MET A 114 -12.48 2.25 -14.70
CA MET A 114 -12.67 1.90 -13.30
C MET A 114 -11.67 0.85 -12.82
N VAL A 115 -11.26 0.97 -11.55
CA VAL A 115 -10.30 0.06 -10.94
C VAL A 115 -10.87 -0.50 -9.64
N PHE A 116 -10.73 -1.79 -9.41
CA PHE A 116 -11.21 -2.48 -8.22
C PHE A 116 -10.13 -3.38 -7.63
N HIS A 117 -10.04 -3.45 -6.30
CA HIS A 117 -9.29 -4.54 -5.68
C HIS A 117 -9.91 -5.89 -6.06
N VAL A 118 -9.11 -6.96 -6.08
CA VAL A 118 -9.59 -8.32 -6.36
C VAL A 118 -10.77 -8.70 -5.46
N ASP A 119 -10.70 -8.36 -4.18
CA ASP A 119 -11.78 -8.62 -3.21
C ASP A 119 -12.99 -7.67 -3.37
N CYS A 120 -12.79 -6.50 -3.97
CA CYS A 120 -13.84 -5.51 -4.19
C CYS A 120 -14.55 -5.66 -5.54
N HIS A 121 -13.99 -6.44 -6.47
CA HIS A 121 -14.62 -6.75 -7.76
C HIS A 121 -15.72 -7.80 -7.59
N ALA A 122 -16.83 -7.37 -7.00
CA ALA A 122 -17.96 -8.20 -6.64
C ALA A 122 -19.28 -7.54 -7.02
N CYS A 123 -20.28 -8.37 -7.31
CA CYS A 123 -21.60 -7.89 -7.64
C CYS A 123 -22.20 -7.12 -6.45
N ILE A 124 -22.60 -5.87 -6.68
CA ILE A 124 -23.20 -5.02 -5.64
C ILE A 124 -24.52 -5.59 -5.06
N ARG A 125 -25.18 -6.51 -5.78
CA ARG A 125 -26.45 -7.13 -5.37
C ARG A 125 -26.27 -8.39 -4.52
N CYS A 126 -25.35 -9.28 -4.90
CA CYS A 126 -25.18 -10.57 -4.21
C CYS A 126 -23.83 -10.75 -3.52
N GLY A 127 -22.91 -9.79 -3.64
CA GLY A 127 -21.55 -9.89 -3.10
C GLY A 127 -20.69 -10.97 -3.75
N ARG A 128 -21.18 -11.66 -4.79
CA ARG A 128 -20.41 -12.67 -5.51
C ARG A 128 -19.24 -12.01 -6.24
N ARG A 129 -18.03 -12.54 -6.02
CA ARG A 129 -16.83 -12.16 -6.78
C ARG A 129 -17.02 -12.50 -8.26
N LEU A 130 -16.69 -11.55 -9.12
CA LEU A 130 -16.85 -11.67 -10.56
C LEU A 130 -15.52 -12.11 -11.16
N ALA A 131 -15.51 -13.26 -11.84
CA ALA A 131 -14.29 -13.84 -12.40
C ALA A 131 -13.93 -13.22 -13.76
N PRO A 132 -12.63 -13.18 -14.12
CA PRO A 132 -12.20 -12.75 -15.45
C PRO A 132 -12.90 -13.58 -16.54
N GLY A 133 -13.40 -12.93 -17.58
CA GLY A 133 -14.15 -13.60 -18.66
C GLY A 133 -15.66 -13.73 -18.43
N GLU A 134 -16.19 -13.45 -17.23
CA GLU A 134 -17.65 -13.39 -17.04
C GLU A 134 -18.24 -12.08 -17.60
N GLN A 135 -19.47 -12.16 -18.11
CA GLN A 135 -20.23 -10.96 -18.46
C GLN A 135 -20.77 -10.29 -17.19
N ILE A 136 -20.55 -8.99 -17.10
CA ILE A 136 -20.96 -8.14 -15.99
C ILE A 136 -21.62 -6.88 -16.49
N LEU A 137 -22.47 -6.32 -15.64
CA LEU A 137 -23.09 -5.03 -15.82
C LEU A 137 -22.22 -4.01 -15.12
N VAL A 138 -21.87 -2.96 -15.84
CA VAL A 138 -21.05 -1.87 -15.33
C VAL A 138 -21.91 -0.62 -15.30
N ASP A 139 -22.00 -0.01 -14.12
CA ASP A 139 -22.64 1.29 -13.92
C ASP A 139 -21.54 2.34 -13.76
N GLU A 140 -21.37 3.19 -14.78
CA GLU A 140 -20.33 4.21 -14.82
C GLU A 140 -20.64 5.40 -13.90
N ILE A 141 -21.91 5.64 -13.61
CA ILE A 141 -22.38 6.77 -12.81
C ILE A 141 -22.20 6.45 -11.32
N ALA A 142 -22.69 5.28 -10.89
CA ALA A 142 -22.55 4.77 -9.54
C ALA A 142 -21.15 4.17 -9.28
N GLN A 143 -20.36 3.93 -10.33
CA GLN A 143 -19.09 3.21 -10.29
C GLN A 143 -19.20 1.81 -9.65
N THR A 144 -20.25 1.08 -10.01
CA THR A 144 -20.53 -0.26 -9.46
C THR A 144 -20.59 -1.33 -10.55
N VAL A 145 -20.42 -2.58 -10.14
CA VAL A 145 -20.54 -3.74 -11.03
C VAL A 145 -21.55 -4.72 -10.49
N ALA A 146 -22.30 -5.38 -11.38
CA ALA A 146 -23.26 -6.42 -11.03
C ALA A 146 -23.15 -7.63 -11.96
N CYS A 147 -23.50 -8.82 -11.47
CA CYS A 147 -23.57 -9.99 -12.35
C CYS A 147 -24.84 -9.94 -13.22
N MET A 148 -24.78 -10.61 -14.37
CA MET A 148 -25.91 -10.70 -15.31
C MET A 148 -27.17 -11.31 -14.68
N GLN A 149 -27.04 -12.16 -13.66
CA GLN A 149 -28.17 -12.76 -12.96
C GLN A 149 -29.07 -11.73 -12.24
N HIS A 150 -28.51 -10.58 -11.84
CA HIS A 150 -29.26 -9.53 -11.15
C HIS A 150 -29.67 -8.36 -12.07
N PHE A 151 -29.60 -8.54 -13.40
CA PHE A 151 -29.98 -7.55 -14.40
C PHE A 151 -31.43 -7.04 -14.26
N TYR A 152 -32.36 -7.91 -13.87
CA TYR A 152 -33.80 -7.63 -13.93
C TYR A 152 -34.45 -7.10 -12.63
N ASN A 153 -33.72 -7.01 -11.50
CA ASN A 153 -34.32 -6.72 -10.18
C ASN A 153 -34.21 -5.24 -9.73
N GLY A 154 -34.51 -4.29 -10.63
CA GLY A 154 -34.61 -2.85 -10.36
C GLY A 154 -33.23 -2.17 -10.25
N VAL A 155 -32.86 -1.13 -10.98
CA VAL A 155 -33.62 -0.02 -11.55
C VAL A 155 -32.89 0.33 -12.85
N LEU A 156 -33.47 0.03 -14.01
CA LEU A 156 -32.97 0.56 -15.29
C LEU A 156 -33.41 2.01 -15.39
N GLY A 157 -32.68 2.87 -14.70
CA GLY A 157 -32.67 4.30 -14.90
C GLY A 157 -31.43 4.71 -15.68
N HIS A 158 -31.30 4.18 -16.91
CA HIS A 158 -30.37 4.60 -17.97
C HIS A 158 -28.85 4.38 -17.71
N PHE A 159 -28.15 3.77 -18.69
CA PHE A 159 -26.68 3.69 -18.85
C PHE A 159 -25.89 2.57 -18.14
N CYS A 160 -26.43 1.36 -17.99
CA CYS A 160 -25.57 0.19 -17.72
C CYS A 160 -25.11 -0.46 -19.04
N HIS A 161 -23.80 -0.63 -19.22
CA HIS A 161 -23.22 -1.35 -20.36
C HIS A 161 -22.79 -2.75 -19.94
N VAL A 162 -23.04 -3.75 -20.79
CA VAL A 162 -22.52 -5.12 -20.59
C VAL A 162 -21.05 -5.13 -21.01
N GLN A 163 -20.18 -5.60 -20.12
CA GLN A 163 -18.77 -5.79 -20.40
C GLN A 163 -18.31 -7.17 -19.92
N THR A 164 -17.23 -7.66 -20.52
CA THR A 164 -16.50 -8.82 -19.99
C THR A 164 -15.45 -8.32 -19.02
N CYS A 165 -15.36 -8.98 -17.86
CA CYS A 165 -14.34 -8.71 -16.83
C CYS A 165 -12.92 -8.85 -17.36
#